data_AF-A0A356QHF7-F1
#
_entry.id   AF-A0A356QHF7-F1
#
_cell.length_a   1.000
_cell.length_b   1.000
_cell.length_c   1.000
_cell.angle_alpha   90.00
_cell.angle_beta   90.00
_cell.angle_gamma   90.00
#
_symmetry.space_group_name_H-M   'P 1'
#
loop_
_entity.id
_entity.type
_entity.pdbx_description
1 polymer ?
#
loop_
_entity_poly.entity_id
_entity_poly.type
_entity_poly.pdbx_seq_one_letter_code
_entity_poly.pdbx_strand_id
1 'polypeptide(L)'
;LGVDMVYMGTRFIATQQANAQPAYKQMVLEAAAGDIVYTNLFTGVHGNYLRQSIEQAGMDPEALPEGDKSAMRYGSGGSSKAKAWRDIWG
;
A
#
# COMPACT_ATOMS: atom_id res chain seq x y z
N LEU A 1 -3.03 -31.96 -2.43
CA LEU A 1 -3.92 -30.82 -2.74
C LEU A 1 -3.78 -30.54 -4.23
N GLY A 2 -4.89 -30.62 -5.00
CA GLY A 2 -4.96 -30.21 -6.41
C GLY A 2 -5.75 -28.92 -6.53
N VAL A 3 -5.46 -28.10 -7.54
CA VAL A 3 -6.09 -26.78 -7.74
C VAL A 3 -6.51 -26.65 -9.20
N ASP A 4 -7.79 -26.34 -9.44
CA ASP A 4 -8.31 -26.12 -10.81
C ASP A 4 -8.07 -24.69 -11.30
N MET A 5 -7.97 -23.73 -10.37
CA MET A 5 -7.84 -22.30 -10.68
C MET A 5 -7.02 -21.56 -9.62
N VAL A 6 -6.37 -20.47 -10.05
CA VAL A 6 -5.63 -19.53 -9.20
C VAL A 6 -5.99 -18.10 -9.61
N TYR A 7 -6.14 -17.21 -8.63
CA TYR A 7 -6.21 -15.77 -8.84
C TYR A 7 -4.97 -15.10 -8.23
N MET A 8 -4.41 -14.11 -8.92
CA MET A 8 -3.27 -13.33 -8.46
C MET A 8 -3.56 -11.85 -8.65
N GLY A 9 -3.28 -11.05 -7.61
CA GLY A 9 -3.38 -9.59 -7.64
C GLY A 9 -2.01 -8.95 -7.81
N THR A 10 -1.29 -8.78 -6.69
CA THR A 10 -0.03 -8.01 -6.59
C THR A 10 1.01 -8.36 -7.65
N ARG A 11 1.11 -9.64 -8.05
CA ARG A 11 2.05 -10.08 -9.10
C ARG A 11 1.85 -9.38 -10.44
N PHE A 12 0.63 -8.97 -10.77
CA PHE A 12 0.36 -8.28 -12.04
C PHE A 12 0.75 -6.81 -12.05
N ILE A 13 1.01 -6.19 -10.90
CA ILE A 13 1.37 -4.77 -10.78
C ILE A 13 2.69 -4.46 -11.50
N ALA A 14 3.70 -5.33 -11.36
CA ALA A 14 5.03 -5.15 -11.95
C ALA A 14 5.12 -5.52 -13.43
N THR A 15 4.01 -5.94 -14.06
CA THR A 15 4.00 -6.28 -15.50
C THR A 15 4.18 -5.03 -16.38
N GLN A 16 4.61 -5.22 -17.62
CA GLN A 16 4.80 -4.10 -18.55
C GLN A 16 3.47 -3.38 -18.86
N GLN A 17 2.37 -4.14 -18.97
CA GLN A 17 1.05 -3.68 -19.38
C GLN A 17 0.29 -2.94 -18.27
N ALA A 18 0.64 -3.16 -17.01
CA ALA A 18 0.00 -2.48 -15.89
C ALA A 18 0.27 -0.97 -15.93
N ASN A 19 -0.76 -0.14 -15.81
CA ASN A 19 -0.63 1.32 -15.73
C ASN A 19 -0.31 1.78 -14.29
N ALA A 20 0.72 1.18 -13.69
CA ALA A 20 1.26 1.54 -12.38
C ALA A 20 2.50 2.43 -12.55
N GLN A 21 2.75 3.30 -11.57
CA GLN A 21 3.94 4.15 -11.58
C GLN A 21 5.21 3.29 -11.61
N PRO A 22 6.26 3.67 -12.38
CA PRO A 22 7.49 2.89 -12.43
C PRO A 22 8.12 2.63 -11.06
N ALA A 23 8.08 3.63 -10.16
CA ALA A 23 8.55 3.50 -8.78
C ALA A 23 7.75 2.45 -7.98
N TYR A 24 6.42 2.40 -8.17
CA TYR A 24 5.58 1.39 -7.51
C TYR A 24 5.92 -0.02 -8.03
N LYS A 25 6.06 -0.18 -9.35
CA LYS A 25 6.46 -1.48 -9.93
C LYS A 25 7.80 -1.94 -9.37
N GLN A 26 8.78 -1.05 -9.29
CA GLN A 26 10.09 -1.35 -8.73
C GLN A 26 10.00 -1.74 -7.25
N MET A 27 9.20 -1.01 -6.47
CA MET A 27 8.99 -1.31 -5.05
C MET A 27 8.38 -2.70 -4.83
N VAL A 28 7.42 -3.12 -5.68
CA VAL A 28 6.86 -4.48 -5.65
C VAL A 28 7.91 -5.55 -5.96
N LEU A 29 8.91 -5.25 -6.80
CA LEU A 29 9.99 -6.19 -7.12
C LEU A 29 11.04 -6.30 -6.01
N GLU A 30 11.28 -5.20 -5.29
CA GLU A 30 12.26 -5.13 -4.20
C GLU A 30 11.71 -5.68 -2.87
N ALA A 31 10.39 -5.60 -2.67
CA ALA A 31 9.76 -6.02 -1.42
C ALA A 31 9.83 -7.53 -1.18
N ALA A 32 10.16 -7.89 0.06
CA ALA A 32 10.06 -9.23 0.59
C ALA A 32 8.84 -9.38 1.51
N ALA A 33 8.58 -10.60 1.99
CA ALA A 33 7.45 -10.86 2.88
C ALA A 33 7.50 -10.03 4.18
N GLY A 34 8.70 -9.69 4.69
CA GLY A 34 8.87 -8.86 5.88
C GLY A 34 8.62 -7.36 5.66
N ASP A 35 8.47 -6.92 4.41
CA ASP A 35 8.22 -5.52 4.06
C ASP A 35 6.73 -5.20 3.98
N ILE A 36 5.87 -6.16 4.30
CA ILE A 36 4.42 -5.95 4.35
C ILE A 36 4.02 -5.45 5.74
N VAL A 37 3.47 -4.24 5.78
CA VAL A 37 2.94 -3.60 7.00
C VAL A 37 1.42 -3.69 6.98
N TYR A 38 0.85 -4.34 8.00
CA TYR A 38 -0.59 -4.47 8.17
C TYR A 38 -1.13 -3.37 9.09
N THR A 39 -1.84 -2.40 8.53
CA THR A 39 -2.33 -1.23 9.29
C THR A 39 -3.66 -0.72 8.72
N ASN A 40 -4.47 -0.07 9.55
CA ASN A 40 -5.70 0.61 9.14
C ASN A 40 -5.54 2.13 9.00
N LEU A 41 -4.34 2.67 9.23
CA LEU A 41 -4.11 4.13 9.33
C LEU A 41 -4.61 4.93 8.12
N PHE A 42 -4.39 4.41 6.91
CA PHE A 42 -4.59 5.18 5.69
C PHE A 42 -6.05 5.26 5.23
N THR A 43 -6.84 4.22 5.53
CA THR A 43 -8.22 4.11 5.04
C THR A 43 -9.23 3.88 6.17
N GLY A 44 -8.80 3.67 7.41
CA GLY A 44 -9.67 3.23 8.50
C GLY A 44 -10.05 1.75 8.43
N VAL A 45 -9.65 1.04 7.37
CA VAL A 45 -9.78 -0.41 7.20
C VAL A 45 -8.38 -1.01 7.09
N HIS A 46 -8.15 -2.16 7.72
CA HIS A 46 -6.86 -2.81 7.65
C HIS A 46 -6.52 -3.22 6.21
N GLY A 47 -5.37 -2.75 5.75
CA GLY A 47 -4.77 -3.11 4.47
C GLY A 47 -3.33 -3.58 4.68
N ASN A 48 -2.81 -4.27 3.66
CA ASN A 48 -1.40 -4.57 3.53
C ASN A 48 -0.76 -3.45 2.71
N TYR A 49 0.34 -2.91 3.22
CA TYR A 49 1.06 -1.80 2.60
C TYR A 49 2.55 -2.12 2.51
N LEU A 50 3.21 -1.58 1.49
CA LEU A 50 4.65 -1.71 1.33
C LEU A 50 5.34 -0.78 2.32
N ARG A 51 6.24 -1.33 3.15
CA ARG A 51 7.06 -0.59 4.11
C ARG A 51 7.73 0.63 3.48
N GLN A 52 8.34 0.43 2.32
CA GLN A 52 9.04 1.47 1.56
C GLN A 52 8.10 2.59 1.11
N SER A 53 6.81 2.29 0.86
CA SER A 53 5.82 3.30 0.52
C SER A 53 5.47 4.20 1.72
N ILE A 54 5.43 3.62 2.92
CA ILE A 54 5.17 4.33 4.17
C ILE A 54 6.37 5.23 4.52
N GLU A 55 7.58 4.70 4.38
CA GLU A 55 8.84 5.45 4.57
C GLU A 55 8.95 6.62 3.57
N GLN A 56 8.60 6.38 2.30
CA GLN A 56 8.58 7.43 1.27
C GLN A 56 7.57 8.54 1.58
N ALA A 57 6.49 8.23 2.30
CA ALA A 57 5.53 9.21 2.81
C ALA A 57 6.03 9.96 4.06
N GLY A 58 7.23 9.64 4.55
CA GLY A 58 7.86 10.27 5.72
C GLY A 58 7.33 9.76 7.06
N MET A 59 6.80 8.53 7.09
CA MET A 59 6.22 7.91 8.29
C MET A 59 7.09 6.74 8.75
N ASP A 60 7.08 6.46 10.04
CA ASP A 60 7.78 5.31 10.62
C ASP A 60 6.85 4.08 10.59
N PRO A 61 7.16 3.04 9.79
CA PRO A 61 6.36 1.82 9.71
C PRO A 61 6.27 1.02 11.03
N GLU A 62 7.21 1.22 11.97
CA GLU A 62 7.20 0.56 13.29
C GLU A 62 6.43 1.34 14.36
N ALA A 63 6.05 2.59 14.08
CA ALA A 63 5.39 3.48 15.02
C ALA A 63 4.14 4.14 14.42
N LEU A 64 3.37 3.38 13.63
CA LEU A 64 2.13 3.87 13.03
C LEU A 64 1.01 3.95 14.07
N PRO A 65 0.30 5.09 14.19
CA PRO A 65 -0.91 5.17 14.99
C PRO A 65 -2.03 4.30 14.40
N GLU A 66 -2.98 3.91 15.25
CA GLU A 66 -4.22 3.29 14.78
C GLU A 66 -5.08 4.31 14.01
N GLY A 67 -5.60 3.89 12.86
CA GLY A 67 -6.58 4.66 12.10
C GLY A 67 -7.98 4.53 12.69
N ASP A 68 -8.77 5.60 12.59
CA ASP A 68 -10.21 5.55 12.81
C ASP A 68 -10.92 5.22 11.48
N LYS A 69 -12.04 4.51 11.52
CA LYS A 69 -12.93 4.34 10.35
C LYS A 69 -13.38 5.70 9.80
N SER A 70 -13.46 6.74 10.64
CA SER A 70 -13.73 8.11 10.21
C SER A 70 -12.54 8.77 9.48
N ALA A 71 -11.34 8.19 9.56
CA ALA A 71 -10.13 8.70 8.92
C ALA A 71 -10.13 8.51 7.38
N MET A 72 -11.08 7.72 6.85
CA MET A 72 -11.25 7.51 5.42
C MET A 72 -11.66 8.81 4.72
N ARG A 73 -10.67 9.58 4.25
CA ARG A 73 -10.90 10.87 3.58
C ARG A 73 -10.87 10.73 2.06
N TYR A 74 -12.05 10.57 1.47
CA TYR A 74 -12.28 10.68 0.04
C TYR A 74 -12.27 12.15 -0.39
N GLY A 75 -11.09 12.78 -0.50
CA GLY A 75 -11.01 14.16 -0.96
C GLY A 75 -9.66 14.84 -0.74
N SER A 76 -9.43 15.95 -1.45
CA SER A 76 -8.22 16.78 -1.40
C SER A 76 -8.08 17.64 -0.13
N GLY A 77 -8.93 17.48 0.88
CA GLY A 77 -9.10 18.44 1.99
C GLY A 77 -8.49 18.07 3.35
N GLY A 78 -7.53 17.14 3.41
CA GLY A 78 -6.89 16.73 4.67
C GLY A 78 -5.41 17.13 4.74
N SER A 79 -4.98 17.62 5.91
CA SER A 79 -3.62 18.09 6.26
C SER A 79 -2.48 17.04 6.14
N SER A 80 -2.70 15.85 5.58
CA SER A 80 -1.62 14.89 5.36
C SER A 80 -0.95 15.16 4.01
N LYS A 81 0.38 15.39 4.02
CA LYS A 81 1.16 15.65 2.80
C LYS A 81 1.08 14.48 1.79
N ALA A 82 0.86 13.26 2.26
CA ALA A 82 0.58 12.08 1.45
C ALA A 82 -0.93 11.81 1.37
N LYS A 83 -1.44 11.61 0.16
CA LYS A 83 -2.81 11.13 -0.08
C LYS A 83 -2.79 9.61 -0.13
N ALA A 84 -3.50 8.95 0.78
CA ALA A 84 -3.56 7.48 0.89
C ALA A 84 -3.78 6.74 -0.44
N TRP A 85 -4.69 7.23 -1.29
CA TRP A 85 -5.00 6.57 -2.58
C TRP A 85 -3.98 6.79 -3.69
N ARG A 86 -3.08 7.78 -3.54
CA ARG A 86 -2.11 8.17 -4.57
C ARG A 86 -0.68 7.81 -4.18
N ASP A 87 -0.35 8.03 -2.91
CA ASP A 87 1.01 8.10 -2.40
C ASP A 87 1.35 6.93 -1.46
N ILE A 88 0.35 6.11 -1.06
CA ILE A 88 0.54 4.93 -0.22
C ILE A 88 0.15 3.68 -1.02
N TRP A 89 1.09 2.76 -1.18
CA TRP A 89 0.97 1.55 -1.99
C TRP A 89 1.10 0.28 -1.15
N GLY A 90 0.57 -0.83 -1.65
CA GLY A 90 0.52 -2.11 -0.94
C GLY A 90 0.61 -3.33 -1.83
#